data_AF-A0A072UVY7-F1
#
_entry.id   AF-A0A072UVY7-F1
#
_cell.length_a   1.000
_cell.length_b   1.000
_cell.length_c   1.000
_cell.angle_alpha   90.00
_cell.angle_beta   90.00
_cell.angle_gamma   90.00
#
_symmetry.space_group_name_H-M   'P 1'
#
loop_
_entity.id
_entity.type
_entity.pdbx_description
1 polymer ?
#
loop_
_entity_poly.entity_id
_entity_poly.type
_entity_poly.pdbx_seq_one_letter_code
_entity_poly.pdbx_strand_id
1 'polypeptide(L)'
;MQGKHTSLLMTEVKPNKVTWGALLSCVNTTEEFDIAELANRKLPNGEGLKRLRNIYRWFNHHEKAMEISKILDRPDFTNHTAGTSEVTKYLYLTFA
;
A
#
# COMPACT_ATOMS: atom_id res chain seq x y z
N MET A 1 -48.83 18.49 -1.82
CA MET A 1 -47.94 17.54 -1.09
C MET A 1 -46.51 17.92 -1.43
N GLN A 2 -45.80 18.54 -0.50
CA GLN A 2 -44.41 19.01 -0.68
C GLN A 2 -43.48 17.81 -0.55
N GLY A 3 -42.77 17.46 -1.62
CA GLY A 3 -41.76 16.41 -1.60
C GLY A 3 -40.65 16.77 -0.63
N LYS A 4 -40.47 15.96 0.42
CA LYS A 4 -39.33 16.10 1.33
C LYS A 4 -38.06 15.78 0.53
N HIS A 5 -37.32 16.82 0.19
CA HIS A 5 -35.98 16.72 -0.37
C HIS A 5 -35.06 16.18 0.74
N THR A 6 -34.94 14.86 0.86
CA THR A 6 -33.88 14.26 1.67
C THR A 6 -32.58 14.50 0.95
N SER A 7 -31.90 15.58 1.33
CA SER A 7 -30.47 15.75 1.09
C SER A 7 -29.77 14.55 1.72
N LEU A 8 -29.40 13.58 0.88
CA LEU A 8 -28.44 12.54 1.26
C LEU A 8 -27.16 13.29 1.60
N LEU A 9 -26.90 13.49 2.89
CA LEU A 9 -25.60 13.92 3.38
C LEU A 9 -24.60 12.85 2.92
N MET A 10 -24.00 13.03 1.74
CA MET A 10 -22.88 12.23 1.28
C MET A 10 -21.76 12.48 2.29
N THR A 11 -21.67 11.60 3.28
CA THR A 11 -20.61 11.64 4.25
C THR A 11 -19.35 11.27 3.49
N GLU A 12 -18.41 12.19 3.39
CA GLU A 12 -17.14 11.96 2.71
C GLU A 12 -16.39 10.84 3.46
N VAL A 13 -16.44 9.62 2.92
CA VAL A 13 -15.78 8.46 3.53
C VAL A 13 -14.31 8.52 3.15
N LYS A 14 -13.45 8.82 4.13
CA LYS A 14 -11.99 8.79 3.93
C LYS A 14 -11.52 7.34 3.73
N PRO A 15 -10.66 7.06 2.73
CA PRO A 15 -10.10 5.73 2.52
C PRO A 15 -9.36 5.21 3.75
N ASN A 16 -9.67 3.99 4.19
CA ASN A 16 -9.02 3.33 5.32
C ASN A 16 -8.05 2.24 4.84
N LYS A 17 -7.38 1.54 5.78
CA LYS A 17 -6.40 0.50 5.42
C LYS A 17 -6.99 -0.62 4.54
N VAL A 18 -8.27 -0.95 4.71
CA VAL A 18 -8.95 -1.96 3.88
C VAL A 18 -9.09 -1.45 2.46
N THR A 19 -9.48 -0.18 2.30
CA THR A 19 -9.58 0.48 0.98
C THR A 19 -8.23 0.48 0.26
N TRP A 20 -7.14 0.84 0.94
CA TRP A 20 -5.80 0.85 0.32
C TRP A 20 -5.28 -0.55 0.02
N GLY A 21 -5.54 -1.53 0.88
CA GLY A 21 -5.19 -2.94 0.62
C GLY A 21 -5.95 -3.54 -0.55
N ALA A 22 -7.21 -3.15 -0.73
CA ALA A 22 -8.02 -3.53 -1.89
C ALA A 22 -7.47 -2.89 -3.17
N LEU A 23 -7.17 -1.59 -3.17
CA LEU A 23 -6.56 -0.91 -4.32
C LEU A 23 -5.26 -1.60 -4.75
N LEU A 24 -4.37 -1.89 -3.79
CA LEU A 24 -3.11 -2.61 -4.06
C LEU A 24 -3.33 -4.01 -4.66
N SER A 25 -4.47 -4.64 -4.38
CA SER A 25 -4.83 -5.95 -4.95
C SER A 25 -5.36 -5.82 -6.38
N CYS A 26 -6.08 -4.74 -6.70
CA CYS A 26 -6.60 -4.48 -8.04
C CYS A 26 -5.48 -4.13 -9.03
N VAL A 27 -4.51 -3.33 -8.60
CA VAL A 27 -3.36 -2.95 -9.45
C VAL A 27 -2.37 -4.10 -9.65
N ASN A 28 -2.60 -5.28 -9.06
CA ASN A 28 -1.72 -6.44 -9.24
C ASN A 28 -1.84 -7.07 -10.64
N THR A 29 -2.82 -6.66 -11.45
CA THR A 29 -3.02 -7.12 -12.82
C THR A 29 -2.71 -6.06 -13.87
N THR A 30 -2.34 -4.85 -13.44
CA THR A 30 -2.03 -3.69 -14.30
C THR A 30 -0.62 -3.19 -14.00
N GLU A 31 0.08 -2.65 -15.01
CA GLU A 31 1.44 -2.11 -14.84
C GLU A 31 1.44 -0.70 -14.19
N GLU A 32 0.52 -0.46 -13.24
CA GLU A 32 0.29 0.83 -12.60
C GLU A 32 1.12 0.97 -11.31
N PHE A 33 2.44 0.93 -11.45
CA PHE A 33 3.36 0.92 -10.29
C PHE A 33 3.19 2.13 -9.36
N ASP A 34 2.96 3.32 -9.92
CA ASP A 34 2.77 4.55 -9.12
C ASP A 34 1.59 4.42 -8.15
N ILE A 35 0.50 3.78 -8.61
CA ILE A 35 -0.69 3.55 -7.80
C ILE A 35 -0.42 2.46 -6.76
N ALA A 36 0.30 1.40 -7.14
CA ALA A 36 0.70 0.34 -6.22
C ALA A 36 1.60 0.86 -5.10
N GLU A 37 2.60 1.69 -5.42
CA GLU A 37 3.46 2.33 -4.43
C GLU A 37 2.68 3.29 -3.53
N LEU A 38 1.79 4.11 -4.11
CA LEU A 38 0.91 5.00 -3.35
C LEU A 38 0.07 4.21 -2.34
N ALA A 39 -0.57 3.13 -2.78
CA ALA A 39 -1.38 2.29 -1.92
C ALA A 39 -0.55 1.65 -0.81
N ASN A 40 0.65 1.15 -1.13
CA ASN A 40 1.58 0.61 -0.14
C ASN A 40 2.00 1.65 0.91
N ARG A 41 2.29 2.91 0.52
CA ARG A 41 2.62 4.00 1.46
C ARG A 41 1.50 4.34 2.45
N LYS A 42 0.24 4.05 2.09
CA LYS A 42 -0.93 4.27 2.95
C LYS A 42 -1.22 3.11 3.90
N LEU A 43 -0.53 1.98 3.72
CA LEU A 43 -0.64 0.82 4.60
C LEU A 43 0.37 0.91 5.76
N PRO A 44 -0.05 0.61 7.00
CA PRO A 44 0.84 0.67 8.14
C PRO A 44 1.91 -0.42 8.06
N ASN A 45 3.09 -0.14 8.65
CA ASN A 45 4.16 -1.12 8.88
C ASN A 45 4.60 -1.92 7.64
N GLY A 46 4.42 -1.37 6.43
CA GLY A 46 4.79 -2.08 5.21
C GLY A 46 3.96 -3.33 4.93
N GLU A 47 2.72 -3.42 5.44
CA GLU A 47 1.80 -4.55 5.18
C GLU A 47 1.61 -4.83 3.67
N GLY A 48 1.74 -3.80 2.82
CA GLY A 48 1.65 -3.91 1.37
C GLY A 48 2.92 -4.42 0.67
N LEU A 49 4.07 -4.46 1.33
CA LEU A 49 5.37 -4.72 0.69
C LEU A 49 5.44 -6.10 0.02
N LYS A 50 4.88 -7.13 0.66
CA LYS A 50 4.81 -8.48 0.06
C LYS A 50 4.04 -8.48 -1.25
N ARG A 51 2.95 -7.71 -1.32
CA ARG A 51 2.12 -7.59 -2.51
C ARG A 51 2.80 -6.72 -3.56
N LEU A 52 3.34 -5.56 -3.18
CA LEU A 52 4.12 -4.69 -4.07
C LEU A 52 5.30 -5.42 -4.72
N ARG A 53 6.06 -6.22 -3.96
CA ARG A 53 7.12 -7.09 -4.50
C ARG A 53 6.59 -8.03 -5.59
N ASN A 54 5.43 -8.66 -5.34
CA ASN A 54 4.86 -9.61 -6.27
C ASN A 54 4.41 -8.92 -7.57
N ILE A 55 3.91 -7.69 -7.49
CA ILE A 55 3.55 -6.87 -8.66
C ILE A 55 4.79 -6.63 -9.53
N TYR A 56 5.88 -6.11 -8.96
CA TYR A 56 7.12 -5.92 -9.71
C TYR A 56 7.65 -7.24 -10.30
N ARG A 57 7.59 -8.33 -9.55
CA ARG A 57 8.03 -9.64 -10.04
C ARG A 57 7.17 -10.14 -11.21
N TRP A 58 5.86 -9.93 -11.15
CA TRP A 58 4.91 -10.32 -12.20
C TRP A 58 5.22 -9.63 -13.53
N PHE A 59 5.59 -8.36 -13.48
CA PHE A 59 5.96 -7.55 -14.65
C PHE A 59 7.47 -7.55 -14.94
N ASN A 60 8.23 -8.52 -14.42
CA ASN A 60 9.68 -8.69 -14.66
C ASN A 60 10.59 -7.54 -14.19
N HIS A 61 10.12 -6.68 -13.28
CA HIS A 61 10.93 -5.65 -12.61
C HIS A 61 11.71 -6.28 -11.43
N HIS A 62 12.62 -7.20 -11.75
CA HIS A 62 13.32 -8.02 -10.77
C HIS A 62 14.17 -7.20 -9.80
N GLU A 63 14.80 -6.11 -10.25
CA GLU A 63 15.62 -5.24 -9.39
C GLU A 63 14.79 -4.62 -8.27
N LYS A 64 13.63 -4.03 -8.62
CA LYS A 64 12.68 -3.47 -7.64
C LYS A 64 12.12 -4.55 -6.70
N ALA A 65 11.80 -5.72 -7.22
CA ALA A 65 11.37 -6.86 -6.39
C ALA A 65 12.47 -7.31 -5.41
N MET A 66 13.75 -7.25 -5.81
CA MET A 66 14.90 -7.57 -4.97
C MET A 66 15.12 -6.53 -3.88
N GLU A 67 14.99 -5.23 -4.19
CA GLU A 67 15.03 -4.16 -3.20
C GLU A 67 13.99 -4.37 -2.09
N ILE A 68 12.76 -4.71 -2.47
CA ILE A 68 11.70 -4.99 -1.49
C ILE A 68 11.99 -6.27 -0.70
N SER A 69 12.53 -7.32 -1.33
CA SER A 69 12.91 -8.55 -0.62
C SER A 69 13.94 -8.27 0.47
N LYS A 70 14.95 -7.44 0.19
CA LYS A 70 15.94 -7.02 1.19
C LYS A 70 15.32 -6.30 2.39
N ILE A 71 14.19 -5.63 2.22
CA ILE A 71 13.44 -4.99 3.32
C ILE A 71 12.66 -6.06 4.11
N LEU A 72 11.98 -6.97 3.40
CA LEU A 72 11.17 -8.03 4.01
C LEU A 72 12.00 -9.05 4.80
N ASP A 73 13.23 -9.30 4.36
CA ASP A 73 14.15 -10.28 4.96
C ASP A 73 14.89 -9.73 6.19
N ARG A 74 14.72 -8.44 6.51
CA ARG A 74 15.39 -7.88 7.69
C ARG A 74 14.80 -8.47 8.99
N PRO A 75 15.63 -8.78 10.01
CA PRO A 75 15.16 -9.35 11.27
C PRO A 75 14.14 -8.47 12.02
N ASP A 76 14.24 -7.14 11.87
CA ASP A 76 13.32 -6.15 12.41
C ASP A 76 11.95 -6.14 11.71
N PHE A 77 11.86 -6.68 10.49
CA PHE A 77 10.60 -6.75 9.74
C PHE A 77 9.79 -8.01 10.03
N THR A 78 10.45 -9.14 10.32
CA THR A 78 9.80 -10.44 10.59
C THR A 78 9.33 -10.58 12.05
N ASN A 79 9.84 -9.74 12.95
CA ASN A 79 9.31 -9.60 14.30
C ASN A 79 8.01 -8.79 14.26
N HIS A 80 6.90 -9.49 14.09
CA HIS A 80 5.56 -8.94 14.28
C HIS A 80 5.51 -8.04 15.53
N THR A 81 5.02 -6.81 15.35
CA THR A 81 4.50 -5.94 16.41
C THR A 81 5.49 -5.47 17.49
N ALA A 82 6.34 -4.51 17.17
CA ALA A 82 6.66 -3.43 18.09
C ALA A 82 6.96 -2.17 17.27
N GLY A 83 5.95 -1.29 17.18
CA GLY A 83 6.04 -0.11 16.35
C GLY A 83 7.24 0.74 16.73
N THR A 84 8.02 1.16 15.73
CA THR A 84 8.72 2.45 15.72
C THR A 84 9.36 2.70 14.34
N SER A 85 8.88 3.74 13.67
CA SER A 85 9.66 4.78 12.95
C SER A 85 10.56 4.42 11.74
N GLU A 86 11.25 3.27 11.68
CA GLU A 86 12.34 3.09 10.69
C GLU A 86 11.89 2.63 9.30
N VAL A 87 10.84 1.80 9.22
CA VAL A 87 10.28 1.33 7.93
C VAL A 87 9.76 2.51 7.11
N THR A 88 9.15 3.50 7.76
CA THR A 88 8.62 4.70 7.11
C THR A 88 9.74 5.58 6.54
N LYS A 89 10.89 5.70 7.22
CA LYS A 89 12.06 6.45 6.72
C LYS A 89 12.70 5.79 5.50
N TYR A 90 12.87 4.46 5.51
CA TYR A 90 13.44 3.75 4.36
C TYR A 90 12.53 3.81 3.12
N LEU A 91 11.22 3.61 3.30
CA LEU A 91 10.24 3.77 2.21
C LEU A 91 10.28 5.16 1.57
N TYR A 92 10.51 6.21 2.37
CA TYR A 92 10.62 7.58 1.88
C TYR A 92 11.92 7.84 1.10
N LEU A 93 12.99 7.09 1.38
CA LEU A 93 14.31 7.27 0.73
C LEU A 93 14.51 6.36 -0.51
N THR A 94 13.79 5.24 -0.59
CA THR A 94 13.92 4.28 -1.72
C THR A 94 12.97 4.58 -2.89
N PHE A 95 11.91 5.35 -2.64
CA PHE A 95 10.85 5.66 -3.62
C PHE A 95 10.61 7.17 -3.79
N ALA A 96 11.58 8.01 -3.41
CA ALA A 96 11.62 9.44 -3.74
C ALA A 96 12.63 9.68 -4.86
#